data_AF-A0A6H5I5F1-F1
#
_entry.id   AF-A0A6H5I5F1-F1
#
_cell.length_a   1.000
_cell.length_b   1.000
_cell.length_c   1.000
_cell.angle_alpha   90.00
_cell.angle_beta   90.00
_cell.angle_gamma   90.00
#
_symmetry.space_group_name_H-M   'P 1'
#
loop_
_entity.id
_entity.type
_entity.pdbx_description
1 polymer ?
#
loop_
_entity_poly.entity_id
_entity_poly.type
_entity_poly.pdbx_seq_one_letter_code
_entity_poly.pdbx_strand_id
1 'polypeptide(L)'
;MTFARLAIGCLGWLSLLSVGVLGFGSGAPPTACDLMIPRHKNHLPQTSLPPYQLLAARGQGRVRLIIGSPDGSGYHGFFVTARDIDTGEYVGEFNNLPESQAKHVECVQTDQRWGQKLPEEQDPFYESCGETKNCFGIPDGCVEQQNCVAAVSVLVAGERYIFELRSTNNAKYVAVGLSDDRKMGDDSVVECVDGGDRVNMHMSWNNGTTNTRMATPPNAVDLISSSLVDGVISCKFSRNKLTQIQGRTFNLVEKPYFLLLARGQKVYSSGIGYHDKREAWAEPRLLAIIGRNAGAGDLLVRLHGALMLAAWIGTTSIGMLLARYYRQTWVKSQLCGNDQWFAWHRFFMFLTWSMTMAAAVLIVIELQDWSSATYHAATGLATVVLCFIQPFMAAMRPHPGAPRRILFNWLHWFVGNAAHILALVAIFFAGRLGKANLPEWIDWILVAFIVFHVVTHFFLTFAGCASDKQGSQRVNSFPMKDVHARNSMTHPDSRRDAPYAGLRKLTFGIYFIVVVLFAAAYVVITIFAPIEESWNTFYDQYLAAK
;
A
#
# COMPACT_ATOMS: atom_id res chain seq x y z
N MET A 1 22.80 22.26 13.43
CA MET A 1 22.39 23.33 12.48
C MET A 1 22.09 22.63 11.17
N THR A 2 20.88 22.57 10.61
CA THR A 2 19.77 23.52 10.62
C THR A 2 18.44 22.77 10.50
N PHE A 3 17.61 22.88 11.53
CA PHE A 3 16.23 22.39 11.66
C PHE A 3 15.21 23.20 10.83
N ALA A 4 15.57 23.68 9.62
CA ALA A 4 14.85 24.77 8.95
C ALA A 4 14.61 24.56 7.44
N ARG A 5 14.28 23.34 6.98
CA ARG A 5 13.83 23.10 5.59
C ARG A 5 12.58 22.21 5.44
N LEU A 6 11.83 22.00 6.53
CA LEU A 6 10.67 21.09 6.56
C LEU A 6 9.30 21.79 6.52
N ALA A 7 9.22 23.08 6.16
CA ALA A 7 7.99 23.87 6.33
C ALA A 7 7.45 24.60 5.08
N ILE A 8 7.90 24.31 3.84
CA ILE A 8 7.48 25.08 2.65
C ILE A 8 6.77 24.24 1.56
N GLY A 9 6.53 22.94 1.78
CA GLY A 9 5.91 22.07 0.77
C GLY A 9 4.37 22.01 0.70
N CYS A 10 3.63 22.67 1.60
CA CYS A 10 2.21 22.34 1.83
C CYS A 10 1.18 23.44 1.48
N LEU A 11 1.52 24.45 0.67
CA LEU A 11 0.56 25.53 0.30
C LEU A 11 0.25 25.66 -1.19
N GLY A 12 0.72 24.75 -2.04
CA GLY A 12 0.20 24.61 -3.40
C GLY A 12 -0.63 23.34 -3.47
N TRP A 13 -1.73 23.37 -4.22
CA TRP A 13 -2.60 22.25 -4.63
C TRP A 13 -3.98 22.24 -3.97
N LEU A 14 -4.66 23.36 -4.18
CA LEU A 14 -6.11 23.43 -4.36
C LEU A 14 -6.36 24.36 -5.54
N SER A 15 -5.95 23.93 -6.73
CA SER A 15 -6.24 24.62 -7.98
C SER A 15 -6.20 23.63 -9.14
N LEU A 16 -7.41 23.32 -9.63
CA LEU A 16 -7.74 23.03 -11.03
C LEU A 16 -7.27 21.69 -11.61
N LEU A 17 -8.30 20.93 -11.99
CA LEU A 17 -8.29 19.93 -13.07
C LEU A 17 -7.69 20.54 -14.35
N SER A 18 -6.42 20.25 -14.58
CA SER A 18 -5.83 20.13 -15.92
C SER A 18 -4.65 19.18 -15.80
N VAL A 19 -4.73 18.02 -16.44
CA VAL A 19 -3.59 17.12 -16.59
C VAL A 19 -2.65 17.77 -17.60
N GLY A 20 -1.78 18.66 -17.10
CA GLY A 20 -0.66 19.18 -17.87
C GLY A 20 0.53 18.26 -17.67
N VAL A 21 0.96 17.57 -18.74
CA VAL A 21 2.26 16.89 -18.76
C VAL A 21 3.31 17.97 -18.95
N LEU A 22 4.12 18.23 -17.92
CA LEU A 22 5.29 19.09 -18.05
C LEU A 22 6.46 18.26 -18.60
N GLY A 23 6.86 18.54 -19.85
CA GLY A 23 8.12 18.03 -20.39
C GLY A 23 9.32 18.66 -19.67
N PHE A 24 10.43 17.93 -19.53
CA PHE A 24 11.68 18.51 -19.05
C PHE A 24 12.17 19.57 -20.06
N GLY A 25 12.42 20.80 -19.59
CA GLY A 25 12.88 21.91 -20.44
C GLY A 25 14.23 21.68 -21.13
N SER A 26 14.97 20.62 -20.76
CA SER A 26 16.22 20.20 -21.37
C SER A 26 16.05 19.21 -22.53
N GLY A 27 14.84 18.71 -22.82
CA GLY A 27 14.59 17.65 -23.79
C GLY A 27 15.09 16.26 -23.34
N ALA A 28 14.97 15.26 -24.22
CA ALA A 28 15.40 13.88 -23.92
C ALA A 28 16.93 13.77 -23.74
N PRO A 29 17.42 13.01 -22.74
CA PRO A 29 18.85 12.74 -22.55
C PRO A 29 19.37 11.70 -23.56
N PRO A 30 20.70 11.60 -23.79
CA PRO A 30 21.29 10.58 -24.66
C PRO A 30 20.92 9.14 -24.28
N THR A 31 20.64 8.85 -23.00
CA THR A 31 20.17 7.54 -22.54
C THR A 31 18.78 7.15 -23.08
N ALA A 32 18.04 8.10 -23.68
CA ALA A 32 16.78 7.81 -24.37
C ALA A 32 16.99 7.15 -25.74
N CYS A 33 18.22 7.19 -26.30
CA CYS A 33 18.56 6.58 -27.59
C CYS A 33 18.36 5.06 -27.61
N ASP A 34 18.59 4.39 -26.48
CA ASP A 34 18.53 2.92 -26.41
C ASP A 34 17.12 2.42 -26.09
N LEU A 35 16.46 3.05 -25.11
CA LEU A 35 15.18 2.57 -24.60
C LEU A 35 13.99 3.12 -25.38
N MET A 36 14.14 4.24 -26.11
CA MET A 36 13.04 4.97 -26.78
C MET A 36 11.85 5.30 -25.86
N ILE A 37 12.06 5.25 -24.54
CA ILE A 37 11.04 5.51 -23.52
C ILE A 37 11.27 6.90 -22.93
N PRO A 38 10.26 7.79 -22.98
CA PRO A 38 10.34 9.05 -22.28
C PRO A 38 10.24 8.78 -20.76
N ARG A 39 11.35 9.01 -20.04
CA ARG A 39 11.42 8.83 -18.58
C ARG A 39 10.72 9.97 -17.84
N HIS A 40 9.39 9.95 -17.86
CA HIS A 40 8.57 10.84 -17.03
C HIS A 40 8.25 10.17 -15.70
N LYS A 41 8.60 10.83 -14.59
CA LYS A 41 8.21 10.38 -13.25
C LYS A 41 6.68 10.45 -13.16
N ASN A 42 6.02 9.33 -12.83
CA ASN A 42 4.57 9.17 -12.63
C ASN A 42 3.67 9.05 -13.88
N HIS A 43 4.21 8.74 -15.05
CA HIS A 43 3.39 8.44 -16.24
C HIS A 43 3.70 7.04 -16.76
N LEU A 44 2.67 6.20 -16.85
CA LEU A 44 2.78 4.85 -17.42
C LEU A 44 2.88 4.96 -18.96
N PRO A 45 3.62 4.04 -19.62
CA PRO A 45 3.61 3.94 -21.07
C PRO A 45 2.18 3.80 -21.62
N GLN A 46 1.92 4.38 -22.78
CA GLN A 46 0.62 4.27 -23.42
C GLN A 46 0.30 2.79 -23.74
N THR A 47 -0.89 2.31 -23.33
CA THR A 47 -1.36 0.93 -23.57
C THR A 47 -2.28 0.78 -24.77
N SER A 48 -2.76 1.89 -25.34
CA SER A 48 -3.56 1.95 -26.57
C SER A 48 -2.67 2.16 -27.81
N LEU A 49 -3.22 1.97 -29.01
CA LEU A 49 -2.54 2.34 -30.27
C LEU A 49 -2.13 3.83 -30.26
N PRO A 50 -0.91 4.19 -30.73
CA PRO A 50 -0.44 5.57 -30.74
C PRO A 50 -1.39 6.45 -31.57
N PRO A 51 -1.90 7.58 -31.02
CA PRO A 51 -2.76 8.47 -31.79
C PRO A 51 -1.98 9.19 -32.91
N TYR A 52 -0.65 9.26 -32.79
CA TYR A 52 0.25 9.87 -33.74
C TYR A 52 0.83 8.83 -34.72
N GLN A 53 1.04 9.24 -35.96
CA GLN A 53 1.68 8.44 -37.00
C GLN A 53 2.99 9.10 -37.45
N LEU A 54 3.99 8.27 -37.70
CA LEU A 54 5.24 8.63 -38.35
C LEU A 54 5.19 8.13 -39.79
N LEU A 55 5.05 9.04 -40.74
CA LEU A 55 5.04 8.73 -42.16
C LEU A 55 6.40 9.04 -42.77
N ALA A 56 6.96 8.07 -43.48
CA ALA A 56 8.18 8.24 -44.26
C ALA A 56 7.84 8.38 -45.74
N ALA A 57 8.30 9.47 -46.37
CA ALA A 57 8.19 9.71 -47.79
C ALA A 57 9.58 9.66 -48.45
N ARG A 58 9.69 8.92 -49.56
CA ARG A 58 10.93 8.78 -50.32
C ARG A 58 11.25 10.10 -51.03
N GLY A 59 12.44 10.64 -50.76
CA GLY A 59 13.07 11.71 -51.53
C GLY A 59 14.29 11.22 -52.29
N GLN A 60 14.86 12.06 -53.17
CA GLN A 60 16.13 11.76 -53.84
C GLN A 60 17.28 11.80 -52.82
N GLY A 61 17.74 10.63 -52.37
CA GLY A 61 18.84 10.50 -51.42
C GLY A 61 18.52 10.95 -49.98
N ARG A 62 17.26 11.20 -49.66
CA ARG A 62 16.79 11.60 -48.32
C ARG A 62 15.43 10.96 -48.03
N VAL A 63 15.16 10.71 -46.75
CA VAL A 63 13.83 10.30 -46.28
C VAL A 63 13.18 11.50 -45.59
N ARG A 64 11.99 11.90 -46.06
CA ARG A 64 11.21 12.95 -45.39
C ARG A 64 10.30 12.27 -44.36
N LEU A 65 10.47 12.63 -43.10
CA LEU A 65 9.60 12.17 -42.02
C LEU A 65 8.52 13.22 -41.73
N ILE A 66 7.28 12.75 -41.56
CA ILE A 66 6.12 13.56 -41.18
C ILE A 66 5.53 12.93 -39.93
N ILE A 67 5.51 13.69 -38.83
CA ILE A 67 4.87 13.31 -37.58
C ILE A 67 3.59 14.10 -37.45
N GLY A 68 2.46 13.41 -37.31
CA GLY A 68 1.18 14.05 -37.18
C GLY A 68 0.13 13.10 -36.62
N SER A 69 -1.06 13.64 -36.38
CA SER A 69 -2.19 12.89 -35.85
C SER A 69 -3.33 12.93 -36.87
N PRO A 70 -3.89 11.78 -37.32
CA PRO A 70 -4.99 11.76 -38.28
C PRO A 70 -6.26 12.48 -37.79
N ASP A 71 -6.42 12.57 -36.47
CA ASP A 71 -7.52 13.24 -35.77
C ASP A 71 -7.24 14.74 -35.47
N GLY A 72 -6.08 15.27 -35.87
CA GLY A 72 -5.68 16.66 -35.63
C GLY A 72 -5.15 16.96 -34.22
N SER A 73 -4.94 15.94 -33.38
CA SER A 73 -4.36 16.10 -32.04
C SER A 73 -2.90 16.61 -32.10
N GLY A 74 -2.56 17.61 -31.28
CA GLY A 74 -1.18 18.07 -31.11
C GLY A 74 -0.36 17.12 -30.23
N TYR A 75 0.97 17.12 -30.37
CA TYR A 75 1.90 16.43 -29.47
C TYR A 75 2.80 17.44 -28.75
N HIS A 76 3.22 17.12 -27.53
CA HIS A 76 4.06 17.99 -26.70
C HIS A 76 5.56 17.84 -26.94
N GLY A 77 5.99 16.75 -27.56
CA GLY A 77 7.40 16.49 -27.89
C GLY A 77 7.56 15.20 -28.67
N PHE A 78 8.74 14.99 -29.26
CA PHE A 78 9.07 13.79 -30.02
C PHE A 78 10.53 13.39 -29.81
N PHE A 79 10.81 12.11 -30.00
CA PHE A 79 12.16 11.56 -30.09
C PHE A 79 12.16 10.51 -31.20
N VAL A 80 13.06 10.63 -32.17
CA VAL A 80 13.08 9.78 -33.37
C VAL A 80 14.49 9.30 -33.63
N THR A 81 14.63 8.00 -33.87
CA THR A 81 15.88 7.35 -34.30
C THR A 81 15.61 6.58 -35.58
N ALA A 82 16.54 6.61 -36.53
CA ALA A 82 16.53 5.74 -37.69
C ALA A 82 17.55 4.61 -37.48
N ARG A 83 17.13 3.36 -37.65
CA ARG A 83 17.98 2.18 -37.54
C ARG A 83 17.82 1.29 -38.77
N ASP A 84 18.89 0.63 -39.15
CA ASP A 84 18.85 -0.42 -40.17
C ASP A 84 18.04 -1.61 -39.63
N ILE A 85 17.20 -2.23 -40.47
CA ILE A 85 16.30 -3.29 -40.04
C ILE A 85 17.03 -4.61 -39.76
N ASP A 86 18.16 -4.82 -40.43
CA ASP A 86 18.92 -6.07 -40.36
C ASP A 86 20.03 -5.98 -39.30
N THR A 87 20.72 -4.83 -39.20
CA THR A 87 21.84 -4.65 -38.25
C THR A 87 21.44 -3.94 -36.97
N GLY A 88 20.34 -3.18 -36.95
CA GLY A 88 19.94 -2.35 -35.82
C GLY A 88 20.83 -1.12 -35.60
N GLU A 89 21.83 -0.88 -36.47
CA GLU A 89 22.74 0.26 -36.40
C GLU A 89 22.03 1.56 -36.78
N TYR A 90 22.50 2.68 -36.22
CA TYR A 90 21.94 4.01 -36.51
C TYR A 90 22.21 4.42 -37.97
N VAL A 91 21.20 4.94 -38.66
CA VAL A 91 21.28 5.27 -40.09
C VAL A 91 21.14 6.77 -40.33
N GLY A 92 22.22 7.37 -40.83
CA GLY A 92 22.25 8.75 -41.31
C GLY A 92 22.15 9.80 -40.20
N GLU A 93 21.85 11.03 -40.60
CA GLU A 93 21.69 12.19 -39.71
C GLU A 93 20.43 12.97 -40.09
N PHE A 94 19.69 13.46 -39.09
CA PHE A 94 18.61 14.40 -39.33
C PHE A 94 19.19 15.73 -39.81
N ASN A 95 18.53 16.36 -40.77
CA ASN A 95 18.90 17.67 -41.29
C ASN A 95 17.64 18.53 -41.42
N ASN A 96 17.76 19.85 -41.36
CA ASN A 96 16.63 20.81 -41.41
C ASN A 96 15.61 20.63 -40.26
N LEU A 97 16.07 20.56 -39.01
CA LEU A 97 15.18 20.56 -37.84
C LEU A 97 14.41 21.89 -37.71
N PRO A 98 13.17 21.89 -37.17
CA PRO A 98 12.45 23.12 -36.84
C PRO A 98 13.25 23.96 -35.82
N GLU A 99 13.60 25.19 -36.19
CA GLU A 99 14.37 26.09 -35.33
C GLU A 99 13.69 26.28 -33.97
N SER A 100 14.48 26.25 -32.88
CA SER A 100 14.06 26.43 -31.48
C SER A 100 13.09 25.40 -30.87
N GLN A 101 12.60 24.41 -31.64
CA GLN A 101 11.64 23.40 -31.14
C GLN A 101 12.22 21.97 -31.11
N ALA A 102 13.30 21.72 -31.84
CA ALA A 102 13.98 20.44 -31.87
C ALA A 102 15.51 20.61 -31.80
N LYS A 103 16.20 19.58 -31.32
CA LYS A 103 17.66 19.53 -31.26
C LYS A 103 18.17 18.14 -31.65
N HIS A 104 19.39 18.09 -32.17
CA HIS A 104 20.10 16.83 -32.34
C HIS A 104 20.49 16.26 -30.97
N VAL A 105 20.47 14.94 -30.85
CA VAL A 105 21.00 14.20 -29.69
C VAL A 105 22.03 13.23 -30.23
N GLU A 106 23.27 13.36 -29.76
CA GLU A 106 24.36 12.49 -30.16
C GLU A 106 24.29 11.19 -29.35
N CYS A 107 23.95 10.08 -30.02
CA CYS A 107 23.84 8.75 -29.42
C CYS A 107 25.20 8.03 -29.51
N VAL A 108 26.19 8.45 -28.70
CA VAL A 108 27.51 7.81 -28.68
C VAL A 108 27.47 6.60 -27.75
N GLN A 109 27.78 5.39 -28.26
CA GLN A 109 28.10 4.24 -27.43
C GLN A 109 29.39 4.55 -26.66
N THR A 110 29.27 4.98 -25.41
CA THR A 110 30.42 5.20 -24.55
C THR A 110 30.74 3.92 -23.80
N ASP A 111 31.43 3.03 -24.50
CA ASP A 111 32.12 1.92 -23.87
C ASP A 111 33.36 2.46 -23.15
N GLN A 112 33.34 2.38 -21.82
CA GLN A 112 34.46 2.61 -20.90
C GLN A 112 35.15 3.99 -20.88
N ARG A 113 35.03 4.70 -19.75
CA ARG A 113 36.15 5.19 -18.90
C ARG A 113 35.74 6.44 -18.13
N TRP A 114 35.15 6.26 -16.95
CA TRP A 114 35.42 7.00 -15.70
C TRP A 114 34.77 6.18 -14.57
N GLY A 115 35.55 5.80 -13.57
CA GLY A 115 35.20 4.86 -12.50
C GLY A 115 34.10 5.34 -11.55
N GLN A 116 32.87 5.49 -12.06
CA GLN A 116 31.64 5.46 -11.28
C GLN A 116 30.92 4.17 -11.64
N LYS A 117 30.68 3.34 -10.62
CA LYS A 117 29.82 2.16 -10.70
C LYS A 117 28.45 2.65 -11.18
N LEU A 118 28.07 2.33 -12.42
CA LEU A 118 26.71 2.55 -12.94
C LEU A 118 25.72 1.94 -11.92
N PRO A 119 24.59 2.60 -11.58
CA PRO A 119 23.52 1.91 -10.89
C PRO A 119 23.11 0.75 -11.79
N GLU A 120 23.25 -0.46 -11.24
CA GLU A 120 22.96 -1.74 -11.86
C GLU A 120 21.62 -1.65 -12.61
N GLU A 121 21.63 -1.96 -13.91
CA GLU A 121 20.42 -2.02 -14.72
C GLU A 121 19.46 -3.00 -14.04
N GLN A 122 18.43 -2.46 -13.40
CA GLN A 122 17.56 -3.24 -12.55
C GLN A 122 16.80 -4.23 -13.43
N ASP A 123 17.08 -5.51 -13.24
CA ASP A 123 16.56 -6.55 -14.11
C ASP A 123 15.02 -6.62 -13.99
N PRO A 124 14.26 -6.52 -15.11
CA PRO A 124 12.80 -6.48 -15.11
C PRO A 124 12.14 -7.64 -14.34
N PHE A 125 12.82 -8.79 -14.27
CA PHE A 125 12.35 -9.93 -13.47
C PHE A 125 12.18 -9.57 -11.99
N TYR A 126 13.01 -8.69 -11.43
CA TYR A 126 12.93 -8.30 -10.02
C TYR A 126 12.05 -7.07 -9.77
N GLU A 127 11.60 -6.38 -10.82
CA GLU A 127 10.75 -5.19 -10.68
C GLU A 127 9.43 -5.54 -9.96
N SER A 128 9.06 -4.78 -8.92
CA SER A 128 7.87 -5.01 -8.09
C SER A 128 7.85 -6.32 -7.27
N CYS A 129 8.99 -7.03 -7.15
CA CYS A 129 9.13 -8.13 -6.19
C CYS A 129 8.88 -7.64 -4.76
N GLY A 130 7.96 -8.27 -4.04
CA GLY A 130 7.57 -7.87 -2.69
C GLY A 130 6.56 -6.70 -2.64
N GLU A 131 6.11 -6.20 -3.80
CA GLU A 131 5.07 -5.17 -3.91
C GLU A 131 3.79 -5.72 -4.54
N THR A 132 3.88 -6.21 -5.78
CA THR A 132 2.76 -6.75 -6.56
C THR A 132 2.93 -8.23 -6.89
N LYS A 133 4.17 -8.73 -6.84
CA LYS A 133 4.50 -10.14 -7.06
C LYS A 133 5.30 -10.72 -5.91
N ASN A 134 5.02 -11.97 -5.57
CA ASN A 134 5.86 -12.76 -4.69
C ASN A 134 7.09 -13.19 -5.44
N CYS A 135 8.26 -13.12 -4.81
CA CYS A 135 9.51 -13.56 -5.41
C CYS A 135 10.27 -14.47 -4.47
N PHE A 136 10.79 -15.55 -5.03
CA PHE A 136 11.54 -16.56 -4.31
C PHE A 136 12.68 -17.04 -5.20
N GLY A 137 13.84 -17.31 -4.63
CA GLY A 137 15.01 -17.60 -5.42
C GLY A 137 16.08 -18.36 -4.66
N ILE A 138 17.06 -18.82 -5.43
CA ILE A 138 18.20 -19.60 -4.99
C ILE A 138 19.47 -18.82 -5.29
N PRO A 139 20.41 -18.66 -4.34
CA PRO A 139 20.30 -19.04 -2.93
C PRO A 139 19.36 -18.11 -2.13
N ASP A 140 19.05 -18.48 -0.88
CA ASP A 140 18.29 -17.61 0.01
C ASP A 140 18.86 -16.18 0.06
N GLY A 141 17.97 -15.19 0.00
CA GLY A 141 18.34 -13.76 0.00
C GLY A 141 18.70 -13.17 -1.38
N CYS A 142 18.93 -13.99 -2.40
CA CYS A 142 19.39 -13.52 -3.73
C CYS A 142 18.46 -12.51 -4.42
N VAL A 143 17.16 -12.51 -4.09
CA VAL A 143 16.17 -11.63 -4.72
C VAL A 143 16.45 -10.15 -4.41
N GLU A 144 17.03 -9.81 -3.25
CA GLU A 144 17.40 -8.41 -2.91
C GLU A 144 18.63 -7.96 -3.70
N GLN A 145 19.54 -8.90 -3.88
CA GLN A 145 20.80 -8.70 -4.56
C GLN A 145 20.67 -8.89 -6.08
N GLN A 146 19.48 -9.24 -6.56
CA GLN A 146 19.15 -9.51 -7.97
C GLN A 146 20.08 -10.53 -8.66
N ASN A 147 20.68 -11.43 -7.88
CA ASN A 147 21.74 -12.34 -8.33
C ASN A 147 21.35 -13.82 -8.23
N CYS A 148 20.05 -14.13 -8.26
CA CYS A 148 19.57 -15.50 -8.15
C CYS A 148 20.06 -16.37 -9.31
N VAL A 149 20.53 -17.58 -8.99
CA VAL A 149 20.85 -18.60 -9.99
C VAL A 149 19.61 -19.28 -10.53
N ALA A 150 18.53 -19.29 -9.75
CA ALA A 150 17.18 -19.62 -10.16
C ALA A 150 16.20 -18.79 -9.33
N ALA A 151 15.11 -18.33 -9.93
CA ALA A 151 14.08 -17.57 -9.25
C ALA A 151 12.70 -17.85 -9.85
N VAL A 152 11.67 -17.67 -9.02
CA VAL A 152 10.26 -17.66 -9.41
C VAL A 152 9.63 -16.39 -8.90
N SER A 153 8.81 -15.76 -9.73
CA SER A 153 7.85 -14.76 -9.30
C SER A 153 6.41 -15.21 -9.53
N VAL A 154 5.50 -14.78 -8.65
CA VAL A 154 4.07 -15.10 -8.72
C VAL A 154 3.27 -13.82 -8.56
N LEU A 155 2.49 -13.48 -9.60
CA LEU A 155 1.61 -12.32 -9.65
C LEU A 155 0.16 -12.79 -9.75
N VAL A 156 -0.74 -12.18 -8.97
CA VAL A 156 -2.18 -12.44 -9.06
C VAL A 156 -2.80 -11.53 -10.12
N ALA A 157 -3.42 -12.12 -11.14
CA ALA A 157 -4.07 -11.43 -12.24
C ALA A 157 -5.54 -11.87 -12.35
N GLY A 158 -6.38 -11.35 -11.44
CA GLY A 158 -7.79 -11.71 -11.35
C GLY A 158 -7.98 -13.18 -10.97
N GLU A 159 -8.48 -13.98 -11.92
CA GLU A 159 -8.79 -15.40 -11.72
C GLU A 159 -7.60 -16.35 -11.99
N ARG A 160 -6.47 -15.81 -12.43
CA ARG A 160 -5.25 -16.56 -12.78
C ARG A 160 -4.04 -16.06 -11.99
N TYR A 161 -3.10 -16.98 -11.77
CA TYR A 161 -1.81 -16.70 -11.17
C TYR A 161 -0.76 -16.76 -12.28
N ILE A 162 0.02 -15.69 -12.43
CA ILE A 162 1.08 -15.60 -13.43
C ILE A 162 2.39 -15.95 -12.74
N PHE A 163 2.99 -17.05 -13.17
CA PHE A 163 4.29 -17.49 -12.73
C PHE A 163 5.34 -17.08 -13.76
N GLU A 164 6.48 -16.59 -13.29
CA GLU A 164 7.64 -16.31 -14.11
C GLU A 164 8.84 -17.01 -13.49
N LEU A 165 9.42 -17.97 -14.20
CA LEU A 165 10.61 -18.69 -13.81
C LEU A 165 11.81 -18.13 -14.55
N ARG A 166 12.91 -18.00 -13.82
CA ARG A 166 14.21 -17.59 -14.35
C ARG A 166 15.30 -18.52 -13.85
N SER A 167 16.24 -18.89 -14.71
CA SER A 167 17.48 -19.54 -14.27
C SER A 167 18.65 -19.08 -15.13
N THR A 168 19.76 -18.76 -14.48
CA THR A 168 21.01 -18.34 -15.12
C THR A 168 22.00 -19.51 -15.20
N ASN A 169 23.25 -19.26 -15.59
CA ASN A 169 24.35 -20.24 -15.59
C ASN A 169 24.04 -21.53 -16.36
N ASN A 170 23.49 -21.40 -17.58
CA ASN A 170 23.29 -22.50 -18.52
C ASN A 170 22.61 -23.72 -17.89
N ALA A 171 21.53 -23.53 -17.13
CA ALA A 171 20.71 -24.66 -16.68
C ALA A 171 20.02 -25.32 -17.87
N LYS A 172 19.75 -26.63 -17.77
CA LYS A 172 18.90 -27.33 -18.74
C LYS A 172 17.42 -27.30 -18.37
N TYR A 173 17.10 -27.03 -17.10
CA TYR A 173 15.74 -26.75 -16.68
C TYR A 173 15.67 -25.89 -15.43
N VAL A 174 14.51 -25.24 -15.25
CA VAL A 174 14.04 -24.66 -13.99
C VAL A 174 12.61 -25.16 -13.74
N ALA A 175 12.28 -25.49 -12.50
CA ALA A 175 10.99 -26.06 -12.15
C ALA A 175 10.47 -25.49 -10.83
N VAL A 176 9.16 -25.31 -10.77
CA VAL A 176 8.45 -24.91 -9.56
C VAL A 176 7.41 -25.96 -9.19
N GLY A 177 7.39 -26.37 -7.93
CA GLY A 177 6.47 -27.33 -7.37
C GLY A 177 5.56 -26.71 -6.31
N LEU A 178 4.29 -27.10 -6.30
CA LEU A 178 3.37 -26.85 -5.20
C LEU A 178 3.26 -28.11 -4.33
N SER A 179 3.67 -28.00 -3.07
CA SER A 179 3.73 -29.11 -2.13
C SER A 179 2.95 -28.82 -0.83
N ASP A 180 2.56 -29.89 -0.15
CA ASP A 180 2.01 -29.83 1.21
C ASP A 180 3.08 -29.89 2.31
N ASP A 181 4.34 -30.18 1.95
CA ASP A 181 5.47 -30.15 2.87
C ASP A 181 6.72 -29.53 2.22
N ARG A 182 7.84 -29.49 2.96
CA ARG A 182 9.12 -28.92 2.49
C ARG A 182 9.93 -29.87 1.61
N LYS A 183 9.43 -31.07 1.33
CA LYS A 183 10.16 -32.13 0.66
C LYS A 183 9.54 -32.39 -0.71
N MET A 184 10.38 -32.87 -1.60
CA MET A 184 9.90 -33.43 -2.86
C MET A 184 9.12 -34.70 -2.53
N GLY A 185 7.86 -34.76 -2.97
CA GLY A 185 6.93 -35.82 -2.68
C GLY A 185 5.84 -35.86 -3.74
N ASP A 186 4.58 -35.91 -3.31
CA ASP A 186 3.41 -35.90 -4.19
C ASP A 186 3.03 -34.47 -4.62
N ASP A 187 3.82 -33.91 -5.53
CA ASP A 187 3.78 -32.47 -5.88
C ASP A 187 3.34 -32.22 -7.33
N SER A 188 2.57 -31.14 -7.52
CA SER A 188 2.26 -30.61 -8.85
C SER A 188 3.39 -29.68 -9.29
N VAL A 189 4.08 -30.05 -10.38
CA VAL A 189 5.25 -29.34 -10.88
C VAL A 189 4.98 -28.74 -12.27
N VAL A 190 5.47 -27.52 -12.48
CA VAL A 190 5.64 -26.94 -13.81
C VAL A 190 7.13 -26.75 -14.04
N GLU A 191 7.63 -27.30 -15.13
CA GLU A 191 9.04 -27.24 -15.53
C GLU A 191 9.18 -26.52 -16.87
N CYS A 192 10.25 -25.73 -16.98
CA CYS A 192 10.65 -25.08 -18.21
C CYS A 192 12.05 -25.59 -18.58
N VAL A 193 12.15 -26.21 -19.74
CA VAL A 193 13.35 -26.92 -20.20
C VAL A 193 13.94 -26.26 -21.43
N ASP A 194 15.26 -26.24 -21.49
CA ASP A 194 16.02 -25.84 -22.68
C ASP A 194 15.78 -26.85 -23.82
N GLY A 195 15.09 -26.42 -24.86
CA GLY A 195 14.83 -27.18 -26.08
C GLY A 195 15.80 -26.88 -27.23
N GLY A 196 16.90 -26.16 -26.98
CA GLY A 196 17.85 -25.68 -27.98
C GLY A 196 17.45 -24.32 -28.55
N ASP A 197 16.37 -24.28 -29.33
CA ASP A 197 15.93 -23.06 -30.03
C ASP A 197 14.92 -22.22 -29.21
N ARG A 198 14.22 -22.88 -28.27
CA ARG A 198 13.21 -22.28 -27.40
C ARG A 198 13.12 -23.03 -26.09
N VAL A 199 12.56 -22.38 -25.08
CA VAL A 199 12.23 -23.02 -23.81
C VAL A 199 10.86 -23.68 -23.93
N ASN A 200 10.80 -24.98 -23.62
CA ASN A 200 9.55 -25.73 -23.61
C ASN A 200 9.00 -25.84 -22.19
N MET A 201 7.72 -25.55 -22.01
CA MET A 201 7.02 -25.71 -20.74
C MET A 201 6.29 -27.05 -20.69
N HIS A 202 6.45 -27.78 -19.58
CA HIS A 202 5.73 -29.02 -19.33
C HIS A 202 5.13 -29.03 -17.92
N MET A 203 4.02 -29.75 -17.78
CA MET A 203 3.52 -30.17 -16.48
C MET A 203 4.12 -31.53 -16.12
N SER A 204 4.57 -31.67 -14.89
CA SER A 204 5.06 -32.92 -14.35
C SER A 204 4.54 -33.17 -12.94
N TRP A 205 4.61 -34.42 -12.52
CA TRP A 205 4.22 -34.88 -11.20
C TRP A 205 5.45 -35.46 -10.52
N ASN A 206 5.69 -35.05 -9.28
CA ASN A 206 6.67 -35.70 -8.44
C ASN A 206 5.99 -36.86 -7.70
N ASN A 207 6.68 -37.99 -7.60
CA ASN A 207 6.32 -39.09 -6.72
C ASN A 207 7.59 -39.52 -5.97
N GLY A 208 7.62 -39.23 -4.67
CA GLY A 208 8.84 -39.31 -3.86
C GLY A 208 9.95 -38.46 -4.48
N THR A 209 11.05 -39.10 -4.88
CA THR A 209 12.21 -38.42 -5.49
C THR A 209 12.25 -38.48 -7.01
N THR A 210 11.17 -38.95 -7.64
CA THR A 210 11.08 -39.12 -9.10
C THR A 210 10.15 -38.10 -9.71
N ASN A 211 10.47 -37.62 -10.90
CA ASN A 211 9.64 -36.68 -11.66
C ASN A 211 9.22 -37.32 -12.98
N THR A 212 7.93 -37.21 -13.29
CA THR A 212 7.35 -37.71 -14.55
C THR A 212 6.45 -36.67 -15.19
N ARG A 213 6.67 -36.37 -16.47
CA ARG A 213 5.80 -35.52 -17.28
C ARG A 213 4.42 -36.12 -17.43
N MET A 214 3.45 -35.23 -17.50
CA MET A 214 2.05 -35.58 -17.73
C MET A 214 1.45 -34.67 -18.80
N ALA A 215 0.35 -35.12 -19.40
CA ALA A 215 -0.43 -34.26 -20.28
C ALA A 215 -0.99 -33.10 -19.46
N THR A 216 -0.79 -31.87 -19.93
CA THR A 216 -1.34 -30.68 -19.32
C THR A 216 -2.87 -30.73 -19.41
N PRO A 217 -3.60 -30.76 -18.27
CA PRO A 217 -5.05 -30.74 -18.31
C PRO A 217 -5.56 -29.43 -18.92
N PRO A 218 -6.69 -29.45 -19.65
CA PRO A 218 -7.27 -28.23 -20.21
C PRO A 218 -7.50 -27.18 -19.12
N ASN A 219 -7.14 -25.93 -19.40
CA ASN A 219 -7.27 -24.83 -18.45
C ASN A 219 -6.49 -25.00 -17.14
N ALA A 220 -5.48 -25.88 -17.06
CA ALA A 220 -4.64 -25.95 -15.86
C ALA A 220 -3.56 -24.86 -15.88
N VAL A 221 -2.70 -24.92 -16.89
CA VAL A 221 -1.60 -23.97 -17.11
C VAL A 221 -1.45 -23.66 -18.59
N ASP A 222 -1.10 -22.41 -18.90
CA ASP A 222 -0.91 -21.93 -20.27
C ASP A 222 0.38 -21.11 -20.37
N LEU A 223 1.26 -21.44 -21.32
CA LEU A 223 2.48 -20.68 -21.57
C LEU A 223 2.13 -19.31 -22.17
N ILE A 224 2.71 -18.24 -21.62
CA ILE A 224 2.53 -16.86 -22.09
C ILE A 224 3.71 -16.45 -22.96
N SER A 225 4.92 -16.60 -22.43
CA SER A 225 6.15 -16.24 -23.13
C SER A 225 7.32 -17.05 -22.59
N SER A 226 8.32 -17.28 -23.43
CA SER A 226 9.49 -18.08 -23.07
C SER A 226 10.69 -17.64 -23.89
N SER A 227 11.88 -17.58 -23.29
CA SER A 227 13.11 -17.22 -23.98
C SER A 227 14.32 -17.96 -23.41
N LEU A 228 15.30 -18.19 -24.28
CA LEU A 228 16.62 -18.68 -23.94
C LEU A 228 17.64 -17.73 -24.58
N VAL A 229 18.18 -16.82 -23.77
CA VAL A 229 19.16 -15.82 -24.25
C VAL A 229 20.37 -15.89 -23.33
N ASP A 230 21.57 -15.99 -23.90
CA ASP A 230 22.85 -16.08 -23.16
C ASP A 230 22.86 -17.14 -22.04
N GLY A 231 22.20 -18.28 -22.28
CA GLY A 231 22.10 -19.36 -21.30
C GLY A 231 21.17 -19.09 -20.12
N VAL A 232 20.35 -18.04 -20.21
CA VAL A 232 19.30 -17.69 -19.24
C VAL A 232 17.96 -18.21 -19.74
N ILE A 233 17.36 -19.14 -18.98
CA ILE A 233 15.99 -19.58 -19.19
C ILE A 233 15.06 -18.56 -18.56
N SER A 234 14.13 -18.00 -19.34
CA SER A 234 12.99 -17.24 -18.84
C SER A 234 11.68 -17.87 -19.34
N CYS A 235 10.74 -18.11 -18.43
CA CYS A 235 9.52 -18.85 -18.73
C CYS A 235 8.34 -18.28 -17.94
N LYS A 236 7.38 -17.71 -18.65
CA LYS A 236 6.19 -17.09 -18.07
C LYS A 236 4.95 -17.86 -18.46
N PHE A 237 4.14 -18.23 -17.48
CA PHE A 237 2.93 -19.00 -17.69
C PHE A 237 1.82 -18.58 -16.73
N SER A 238 0.58 -18.77 -17.16
CA SER A 238 -0.58 -18.64 -16.28
C SER A 238 -0.96 -19.99 -15.71
N ARG A 239 -1.44 -20.00 -14.47
CA ARG A 239 -2.08 -21.14 -13.80
C ARG A 239 -3.44 -20.71 -13.27
N ASN A 240 -4.45 -21.53 -13.48
CA ASN A 240 -5.76 -21.28 -12.90
C ASN A 240 -5.74 -21.43 -11.38
N LYS A 241 -6.55 -20.62 -10.69
CA LYS A 241 -6.63 -20.63 -9.22
C LYS A 241 -7.08 -21.98 -8.64
N LEU A 242 -7.85 -22.75 -9.41
CA LEU A 242 -8.29 -24.12 -9.09
C LEU A 242 -7.85 -25.06 -10.21
N THR A 243 -7.09 -26.10 -9.86
CA THR A 243 -6.64 -27.13 -10.81
C THR A 243 -6.83 -28.53 -10.22
N GLN A 244 -7.25 -29.51 -11.04
CA GLN A 244 -7.38 -30.92 -10.65
C GLN A 244 -6.25 -31.71 -11.33
N ILE A 245 -5.24 -32.11 -10.56
CA ILE A 245 -4.04 -32.80 -11.05
C ILE A 245 -3.92 -34.13 -10.31
N GLN A 246 -3.83 -35.26 -11.04
CA GLN A 246 -3.71 -36.60 -10.45
C GLN A 246 -4.81 -36.93 -9.41
N GLY A 247 -6.05 -36.51 -9.67
CA GLY A 247 -7.18 -36.71 -8.74
C GLY A 247 -7.15 -35.83 -7.49
N ARG A 248 -6.19 -34.90 -7.39
CA ARG A 248 -6.04 -33.96 -6.28
C ARG A 248 -6.32 -32.53 -6.71
N THR A 249 -7.08 -31.82 -5.88
CA THR A 249 -7.40 -30.42 -6.10
C THR A 249 -6.32 -29.51 -5.53
N PHE A 250 -5.79 -28.64 -6.38
CA PHE A 250 -4.90 -27.55 -5.99
C PHE A 250 -5.67 -26.23 -6.02
N ASN A 251 -5.81 -25.59 -4.87
CA ASN A 251 -6.57 -24.34 -4.66
C ASN A 251 -5.64 -23.23 -4.18
N LEU A 252 -5.21 -22.37 -5.10
CA LEU A 252 -4.25 -21.30 -4.83
C LEU A 252 -4.85 -20.11 -4.07
N VAL A 253 -6.18 -20.08 -3.88
CA VAL A 253 -6.92 -19.02 -3.19
C VAL A 253 -7.00 -19.29 -1.70
N GLU A 254 -7.37 -20.51 -1.32
CA GLU A 254 -7.74 -20.84 0.07
C GLU A 254 -6.72 -21.73 0.77
N LYS A 255 -5.92 -22.50 0.02
CA LYS A 255 -4.96 -23.44 0.62
C LYS A 255 -3.52 -22.91 0.52
N PRO A 256 -2.81 -22.76 1.65
CA PRO A 256 -1.39 -22.42 1.62
C PRO A 256 -0.55 -23.62 1.16
N TYR A 257 0.50 -23.37 0.39
CA TYR A 257 1.42 -24.39 -0.12
C TYR A 257 2.86 -24.03 0.17
N PHE A 258 3.72 -25.04 0.25
CA PHE A 258 5.16 -24.86 0.12
C PHE A 258 5.49 -24.69 -1.36
N LEU A 259 6.20 -23.60 -1.68
CA LEU A 259 6.75 -23.39 -3.01
C LEU A 259 8.14 -24.01 -3.07
N LEU A 260 8.28 -25.04 -3.90
CA LEU A 260 9.55 -25.71 -4.15
C LEU A 260 10.14 -25.15 -5.44
N LEU A 261 11.38 -24.67 -5.41
CA LEU A 261 12.09 -24.19 -6.59
C LEU A 261 13.33 -25.05 -6.82
N ALA A 262 13.54 -25.47 -8.06
CA ALA A 262 14.68 -26.30 -8.43
C ALA A 262 15.20 -25.96 -9.83
N ARG A 263 16.50 -26.16 -10.04
CA ARG A 263 17.13 -26.15 -11.37
C ARG A 263 18.06 -27.33 -11.53
N GLY A 264 18.35 -27.71 -12.77
CA GLY A 264 19.27 -28.83 -13.02
C GLY A 264 19.79 -28.91 -14.45
N GLN A 265 20.63 -29.91 -14.66
CA GLN A 265 21.41 -30.09 -15.91
C GLN A 265 20.97 -31.32 -16.73
N LYS A 266 20.08 -32.17 -16.20
CA LYS A 266 19.65 -33.41 -16.84
C LYS A 266 18.17 -33.34 -17.16
N VAL A 267 17.83 -33.53 -18.44
CA VAL A 267 16.46 -33.59 -18.94
C VAL A 267 16.28 -34.88 -19.72
N TYR A 268 15.15 -35.56 -19.53
CA TYR A 268 14.78 -36.78 -20.22
C TYR A 268 13.50 -36.55 -21.03
N SER A 269 13.13 -37.50 -21.89
CA SER A 269 11.86 -37.43 -22.62
C SER A 269 10.66 -37.50 -21.67
N SER A 270 10.77 -38.32 -20.62
CA SER A 270 9.71 -38.58 -19.64
C SER A 270 9.66 -37.61 -18.46
N GLY A 271 10.60 -36.67 -18.32
CA GLY A 271 10.70 -35.80 -17.15
C GLY A 271 12.05 -35.12 -16.98
N ILE A 272 12.26 -34.48 -15.84
CA ILE A 272 13.54 -33.86 -15.46
C ILE A 272 14.33 -34.75 -14.50
N GLY A 273 15.66 -34.69 -14.61
CA GLY A 273 16.59 -35.40 -13.73
C GLY A 273 16.85 -34.66 -12.42
N TYR A 274 17.73 -35.21 -11.59
CA TYR A 274 18.07 -34.62 -10.29
C TYR A 274 18.57 -33.17 -10.42
N HIS A 275 18.06 -32.29 -9.56
CA HIS A 275 18.36 -30.87 -9.54
C HIS A 275 19.76 -30.61 -8.95
N ASP A 276 20.53 -29.64 -9.46
CA ASP A 276 21.83 -29.26 -8.89
C ASP A 276 21.69 -28.23 -7.76
N LYS A 277 20.63 -27.42 -7.81
CA LYS A 277 20.25 -26.47 -6.77
C LYS A 277 18.75 -26.54 -6.51
N ARG A 278 18.36 -26.47 -5.24
CA ARG A 278 16.97 -26.43 -4.78
C ARG A 278 16.83 -25.48 -3.60
N GLU A 279 15.64 -24.93 -3.44
CA GLU A 279 15.22 -24.25 -2.22
C GLU A 279 13.71 -24.44 -2.04
N ALA A 280 13.25 -24.40 -0.80
CA ALA A 280 11.82 -24.48 -0.48
C ALA A 280 11.44 -23.37 0.50
N TRP A 281 10.22 -22.86 0.40
CA TRP A 281 9.70 -21.99 1.46
C TRP A 281 9.81 -22.66 2.83
N ALA A 282 10.11 -21.85 3.85
CA ALA A 282 10.26 -22.34 5.22
C ALA A 282 8.93 -22.82 5.82
N GLU A 283 7.82 -22.23 5.36
CA GLU A 283 6.46 -22.44 5.83
C GLU A 283 5.46 -22.37 4.65
N PRO A 284 4.29 -23.00 4.74
CA PRO A 284 3.31 -22.98 3.66
C PRO A 284 2.63 -21.61 3.60
N ARG A 285 2.39 -21.09 2.39
CA ARG A 285 1.84 -19.74 2.19
C ARG A 285 0.81 -19.70 1.07
N LEU A 286 -0.14 -18.77 1.16
CA LEU A 286 -0.97 -18.42 0.03
C LEU A 286 -0.13 -17.64 -0.98
N LEU A 287 -0.18 -18.05 -2.24
CA LEU A 287 0.61 -17.42 -3.31
C LEU A 287 0.21 -15.96 -3.59
N ALA A 288 -0.96 -15.54 -3.10
CA ALA A 288 -1.42 -14.16 -3.15
C ALA A 288 -0.83 -13.26 -2.05
N ILE A 289 -0.25 -13.83 -0.98
CA ILE A 289 0.31 -13.05 0.14
C ILE A 289 1.68 -12.51 -0.25
N ILE A 290 1.78 -11.21 -0.51
CA ILE A 290 3.02 -10.55 -0.90
C ILE A 290 3.82 -10.15 0.35
N GLY A 291 4.96 -10.78 0.60
CA GLY A 291 5.84 -10.45 1.74
C GLY A 291 6.90 -11.51 2.08
N ARG A 292 8.07 -11.05 2.53
CA ARG A 292 9.19 -11.89 2.99
C ARG A 292 8.98 -12.42 4.42
N ASN A 293 9.60 -13.58 4.69
CA ASN A 293 9.67 -14.29 5.97
C ASN A 293 9.84 -13.39 7.20
N ALA A 294 9.08 -13.71 8.25
CA ALA A 294 9.12 -13.10 9.57
C ALA A 294 10.49 -13.35 10.24
N GLY A 295 11.26 -12.28 10.40
CA GLY A 295 12.51 -12.28 11.16
C GLY A 295 12.90 -10.84 11.49
N ALA A 296 12.87 -10.46 12.76
CA ALA A 296 13.16 -9.14 13.35
C ALA A 296 12.29 -7.94 12.89
N GLY A 297 11.88 -7.85 11.63
CA GLY A 297 11.06 -6.75 11.09
C GLY A 297 9.58 -6.76 11.52
N ASP A 298 9.07 -7.93 11.94
CA ASP A 298 7.67 -8.08 12.33
C ASP A 298 7.31 -7.31 13.62
N LEU A 299 8.27 -7.09 14.52
CA LEU A 299 8.03 -6.31 15.74
C LEU A 299 7.70 -4.84 15.43
N LEU A 300 8.41 -4.21 14.49
CA LEU A 300 8.17 -2.81 14.11
C LEU A 300 6.82 -2.66 13.41
N VAL A 301 6.44 -3.61 12.56
CA VAL A 301 5.12 -3.67 11.92
C VAL A 301 4.00 -3.85 12.96
N ARG A 302 4.17 -4.77 13.92
CA ARG A 302 3.20 -4.98 15.02
C ARG A 302 3.07 -3.75 15.91
N LEU A 303 4.18 -3.10 16.27
CA LEU A 303 4.17 -1.87 17.06
C LEU A 303 3.54 -0.70 16.29
N HIS A 304 3.80 -0.58 14.98
CA HIS A 304 3.11 0.37 14.11
C HIS A 304 1.58 0.16 14.17
N GLY A 305 1.13 -1.08 13.95
CA GLY A 305 -0.29 -1.44 14.03
C GLY A 305 -0.89 -1.12 15.40
N ALA A 306 -0.23 -1.55 16.49
CA ALA A 306 -0.68 -1.32 17.86
C ALA A 306 -0.86 0.17 18.18
N LEU A 307 0.12 1.00 17.83
CA LEU A 307 0.05 2.45 18.05
C LEU A 307 -1.04 3.12 17.20
N MET A 308 -1.21 2.71 15.94
CA MET A 308 -2.28 3.24 15.08
C MET A 308 -3.67 2.86 15.60
N LEU A 309 -3.86 1.64 16.09
CA LEU A 309 -5.12 1.20 16.69
C LEU A 309 -5.43 1.97 17.98
N ALA A 310 -4.47 2.08 18.89
CA ALA A 310 -4.62 2.85 20.12
C ALA A 310 -4.95 4.33 19.84
N ALA A 311 -4.32 4.92 18.81
CA ALA A 311 -4.57 6.30 18.40
C ALA A 311 -5.97 6.50 17.82
N TRP A 312 -6.34 5.72 16.81
CA TRP A 312 -7.51 6.03 16.00
C TRP A 312 -8.81 5.41 16.51
N ILE A 313 -8.75 4.20 17.06
CA ILE A 313 -9.92 3.56 17.70
C ILE A 313 -10.09 4.10 19.12
N GLY A 314 -8.99 4.23 19.87
CA GLY A 314 -9.02 4.71 21.26
C GLY A 314 -9.11 6.22 21.39
N THR A 315 -7.96 6.89 21.39
CA THR A 315 -7.82 8.27 21.86
C THR A 315 -8.55 9.28 20.97
N THR A 316 -8.54 9.10 19.65
CA THR A 316 -9.26 9.97 18.71
C THR A 316 -10.76 9.91 18.93
N SER A 317 -11.33 8.70 19.02
CA SER A 317 -12.76 8.48 19.23
C SER A 317 -13.26 9.09 20.53
N ILE A 318 -12.49 9.00 21.62
CA ILE A 318 -12.82 9.62 22.91
C ILE A 318 -12.70 11.15 22.83
N GLY A 319 -11.59 11.66 22.28
CA GLY A 319 -11.32 13.09 22.22
C GLY A 319 -12.28 13.85 21.30
N MET A 320 -12.72 13.26 20.19
CA MET A 320 -13.72 13.88 19.31
C MET A 320 -15.11 13.91 19.94
N LEU A 321 -15.51 12.84 20.63
CA LEU A 321 -16.80 12.78 21.33
C LEU A 321 -16.92 13.89 22.38
N LEU A 322 -15.86 14.08 23.17
CA LEU A 322 -15.75 15.15 24.18
C LEU A 322 -15.93 16.54 23.58
N ALA A 323 -15.22 16.84 22.49
CA ALA A 323 -15.31 18.14 21.84
C ALA A 323 -16.68 18.43 21.20
N ARG A 324 -17.42 17.38 20.83
CA ARG A 324 -18.73 17.51 20.19
C ARG A 324 -19.89 17.65 21.18
N TYR A 325 -19.98 16.78 22.18
CA TYR A 325 -21.21 16.65 22.99
C TYR A 325 -21.07 17.13 24.45
N TYR A 326 -19.85 17.35 24.95
CA TYR A 326 -19.60 17.53 26.39
C TYR A 326 -19.25 18.96 26.80
N ARG A 327 -19.39 19.93 25.90
CA ARG A 327 -19.06 21.34 26.15
C ARG A 327 -19.82 21.95 27.34
N GLN A 328 -21.02 21.45 27.63
CA GLN A 328 -21.93 21.97 28.65
C GLN A 328 -22.18 20.98 29.81
N THR A 329 -21.32 19.97 29.99
CA THR A 329 -21.57 18.87 30.94
C THR A 329 -20.79 19.00 32.26
N TRP A 330 -19.68 19.74 32.27
CA TRP A 330 -18.85 19.98 33.46
C TRP A 330 -18.53 21.47 33.61
N VAL A 331 -19.56 22.32 33.59
CA VAL A 331 -19.39 23.79 33.57
C VAL A 331 -18.97 24.32 34.95
N LYS A 332 -19.22 23.55 36.01
CA LYS A 332 -18.87 23.88 37.40
C LYS A 332 -17.41 23.67 37.76
N SER A 333 -16.69 22.83 37.02
CA SER A 333 -15.32 22.45 37.31
C SER A 333 -14.43 22.84 36.13
N GLN A 334 -13.25 23.38 36.43
CA GLN A 334 -12.25 23.71 35.43
C GLN A 334 -10.95 22.97 35.78
N LEU A 335 -10.19 22.58 34.77
CA LEU A 335 -8.87 21.97 34.92
C LEU A 335 -7.84 23.00 34.45
N CYS A 336 -6.98 23.47 35.36
CA CYS A 336 -5.96 24.48 35.08
C CYS A 336 -6.53 25.73 34.35
N GLY A 337 -7.67 26.24 34.84
CA GLY A 337 -8.34 27.43 34.28
C GLY A 337 -9.08 27.21 32.95
N ASN A 338 -9.02 26.00 32.38
CA ASN A 338 -9.73 25.64 31.15
C ASN A 338 -10.96 24.78 31.44
N ASP A 339 -11.96 24.83 30.57
CA ASP A 339 -13.11 23.93 30.64
C ASP A 339 -12.65 22.47 30.52
N GLN A 340 -13.23 21.58 31.33
CA GLN A 340 -12.85 20.17 31.40
C GLN A 340 -12.87 19.49 30.02
N TRP A 341 -13.93 19.68 29.23
CA TRP A 341 -14.04 19.09 27.89
C TRP A 341 -12.89 19.52 26.97
N PHE A 342 -12.42 20.77 27.11
CA PHE A 342 -11.38 21.34 26.26
C PHE A 342 -10.00 20.82 26.68
N ALA A 343 -9.76 20.71 27.99
CA ALA A 343 -8.53 20.14 28.52
C ALA A 343 -8.38 18.65 28.10
N TRP A 344 -9.42 17.84 28.30
CA TRP A 344 -9.40 16.42 27.94
C TRP A 344 -9.34 16.20 26.42
N HIS A 345 -10.08 16.98 25.63
CA HIS A 345 -9.95 16.93 24.18
C HIS A 345 -8.51 17.18 23.73
N ARG A 346 -7.85 18.22 24.24
CA ARG A 346 -6.45 18.52 23.91
C ARG A 346 -5.50 17.40 24.33
N PHE A 347 -5.69 16.84 25.52
CA PHE A 347 -4.90 15.71 26.00
C PHE A 347 -4.99 14.51 25.05
N PHE A 348 -6.21 14.07 24.71
CA PHE A 348 -6.40 12.93 23.81
C PHE A 348 -5.92 13.22 22.37
N MET A 349 -6.12 14.43 21.85
CA MET A 349 -5.63 14.79 20.51
C MET A 349 -4.10 14.84 20.45
N PHE A 350 -3.44 15.32 21.50
CA PHE A 350 -1.98 15.29 21.58
C PHE A 350 -1.46 13.85 21.66
N LEU A 351 -2.11 12.99 22.46
CA LEU A 351 -1.77 11.58 22.54
C LEU A 351 -1.96 10.86 21.20
N THR A 352 -3.08 11.09 20.49
CA THR A 352 -3.29 10.61 19.11
C THR A 352 -2.15 11.05 18.20
N TRP A 353 -1.79 12.34 18.23
CA TRP A 353 -0.74 12.90 17.38
C TRP A 353 0.61 12.23 17.65
N SER A 354 1.01 12.11 18.93
CA SER A 354 2.28 11.48 19.32
C SER A 354 2.36 10.02 18.90
N MET A 355 1.30 9.23 19.15
CA MET A 355 1.26 7.82 18.76
C MET A 355 1.28 7.66 17.23
N THR A 356 0.56 8.51 16.49
CA THR A 356 0.53 8.48 15.02
C THR A 356 1.91 8.83 14.43
N MET A 357 2.60 9.84 14.97
CA MET A 357 3.95 10.20 14.52
C MET A 357 4.96 9.10 14.84
N ALA A 358 4.91 8.53 16.05
CA ALA A 358 5.77 7.42 16.43
C ALA A 358 5.53 6.21 15.49
N ALA A 359 4.28 5.81 15.28
CA ALA A 359 3.91 4.71 14.39
C ALA A 359 4.36 4.95 12.94
N ALA A 360 4.23 6.18 12.43
CA ALA A 360 4.70 6.53 11.09
C ALA A 360 6.23 6.41 10.97
N VAL A 361 6.98 6.80 12.00
CA VAL A 361 8.44 6.62 12.03
C VAL A 361 8.81 5.14 12.05
N LEU A 362 8.14 4.31 12.87
CA LEU A 362 8.41 2.86 12.93
C LEU A 362 8.27 2.19 11.57
N ILE A 363 7.19 2.48 10.83
CA ILE A 363 6.95 1.82 9.54
C ILE A 363 7.89 2.32 8.44
N VAL A 364 8.30 3.59 8.46
CA VAL A 364 9.30 4.10 7.50
C VAL A 364 10.67 3.48 7.77
N ILE A 365 11.06 3.30 9.03
CA ILE A 365 12.30 2.60 9.39
C ILE A 365 12.23 1.14 8.92
N GLU A 366 11.11 0.47 9.14
CA GLU A 366 10.93 -0.92 8.73
C GLU A 366 11.00 -1.11 7.20
N LEU A 367 10.36 -0.22 6.45
CA LEU A 367 10.30 -0.34 4.99
C LEU A 367 11.54 0.23 4.29
N GLN A 368 12.37 1.02 4.98
CA GLN A 368 13.50 1.78 4.43
C GLN A 368 13.13 2.65 3.20
N ASP A 369 11.83 2.91 2.99
CA ASP A 369 11.30 3.64 1.84
C ASP A 369 9.91 4.25 2.16
N TRP A 370 9.47 5.17 1.30
CA TRP A 370 8.14 5.77 1.31
C TRP A 370 7.25 5.12 0.27
N SER A 371 6.37 4.22 0.70
CA SER A 371 5.42 3.55 -0.21
C SER A 371 4.00 4.10 -0.04
N SER A 372 3.35 4.40 -1.17
CA SER A 372 1.90 4.60 -1.27
C SER A 372 1.27 3.54 -2.20
N ALA A 373 1.95 2.42 -2.41
CA ALA A 373 1.61 1.43 -3.44
C ALA A 373 0.32 0.65 -3.12
N THR A 374 -0.08 0.58 -1.84
CA THR A 374 -1.30 -0.11 -1.41
C THR A 374 -2.37 0.88 -0.97
N TYR A 375 -3.64 0.48 -1.05
CA TYR A 375 -4.76 1.29 -0.54
C TYR A 375 -4.62 1.62 0.95
N HIS A 376 -4.10 0.70 1.76
CA HIS A 376 -3.75 0.96 3.16
C HIS A 376 -2.69 2.06 3.29
N ALA A 377 -1.57 1.94 2.56
CA ALA A 377 -0.47 2.89 2.66
C ALA A 377 -0.87 4.29 2.16
N ALA A 378 -1.63 4.38 1.06
CA ALA A 378 -2.14 5.64 0.53
C ALA A 378 -3.12 6.34 1.50
N THR A 379 -4.11 5.61 2.01
CA THR A 379 -5.10 6.16 2.97
C THR A 379 -4.48 6.46 4.34
N GLY A 380 -3.54 5.64 4.80
CA GLY A 380 -2.74 5.86 6.00
C GLY A 380 -1.85 7.10 5.90
N LEU A 381 -1.17 7.29 4.77
CA LEU A 381 -0.34 8.49 4.54
C LEU A 381 -1.19 9.76 4.53
N ALA A 382 -2.34 9.75 3.84
CA ALA A 382 -3.28 10.87 3.86
C ALA A 382 -3.73 11.19 5.30
N THR A 383 -4.06 10.15 6.08
CA THR A 383 -4.42 10.28 7.49
C THR A 383 -3.31 10.90 8.33
N VAL A 384 -2.06 10.44 8.17
CA VAL A 384 -0.88 10.97 8.88
C VAL A 384 -0.67 12.45 8.57
N VAL A 385 -0.78 12.85 7.29
CA VAL A 385 -0.64 14.25 6.87
C VAL A 385 -1.73 15.13 7.48
N LEU A 386 -3.00 14.72 7.39
CA LEU A 386 -4.11 15.48 7.99
C LEU A 386 -3.95 15.59 9.50
N CYS A 387 -3.57 14.50 10.18
CA CYS A 387 -3.29 14.49 11.61
C CYS A 387 -2.14 15.44 11.97
N PHE A 388 -1.07 15.47 11.17
CA PHE A 388 0.09 16.32 11.41
C PHE A 388 -0.25 17.82 11.34
N ILE A 389 -1.13 18.22 10.43
CA ILE A 389 -1.53 19.62 10.22
C ILE A 389 -2.43 20.13 11.37
N GLN A 390 -3.20 19.25 12.02
CA GLN A 390 -4.23 19.64 12.99
C GLN A 390 -3.75 20.48 14.19
N PRO A 391 -2.62 20.17 14.87
CA PRO A 391 -2.11 21.00 15.94
C PRO A 391 -1.72 22.43 15.49
N PHE A 392 -1.17 22.57 14.29
CA PHE A 392 -0.81 23.89 13.74
C PHE A 392 -2.06 24.72 13.44
N MET A 393 -3.09 24.09 12.87
CA MET A 393 -4.39 24.73 12.71
C MET A 393 -4.96 25.17 14.07
N ALA A 394 -4.90 24.31 15.08
CA ALA A 394 -5.38 24.61 16.42
C ALA A 394 -4.57 25.73 17.12
N ALA A 395 -3.27 25.87 16.84
CA ALA A 395 -2.44 26.96 17.33
C ALA A 395 -2.86 28.32 16.73
N MET A 396 -3.32 28.33 15.48
CA MET A 396 -3.85 29.52 14.80
C MET A 396 -5.31 29.85 15.16
N ARG A 397 -5.86 29.23 16.21
CA ARG A 397 -7.26 29.41 16.64
C ARG A 397 -7.55 30.88 16.98
N PRO A 398 -8.49 31.54 16.26
CA PRO A 398 -8.84 32.94 16.54
C PRO A 398 -9.52 33.15 17.89
N HIS A 399 -9.39 34.36 18.44
CA HIS A 399 -10.07 34.80 19.66
C HIS A 399 -11.60 34.62 19.55
N PRO A 400 -12.31 34.32 20.65
CA PRO A 400 -13.74 34.04 20.63
C PRO A 400 -14.69 34.95 19.86
N GLY A 401 -14.40 36.25 19.77
CA GLY A 401 -15.20 37.24 19.05
C GLY A 401 -14.69 37.60 17.64
N ALA A 402 -13.67 36.91 17.11
CA ALA A 402 -13.11 37.23 15.80
C ALA A 402 -13.94 36.62 14.65
N PRO A 403 -14.13 37.33 13.51
CA PRO A 403 -15.00 36.88 12.41
C PRO A 403 -14.50 35.59 11.75
N ARG A 404 -13.18 35.39 11.67
CA ARG A 404 -12.57 34.18 11.09
C ARG A 404 -12.72 32.92 11.95
N ARG A 405 -13.29 33.02 13.16
CA ARG A 405 -13.48 31.87 14.05
C ARG A 405 -14.48 30.86 13.50
N ILE A 406 -15.48 31.32 12.74
CA ILE A 406 -16.46 30.45 12.09
C ILE A 406 -15.77 29.55 11.06
N LEU A 407 -14.92 30.16 10.21
CA LEU A 407 -14.12 29.44 9.23
C LEU A 407 -13.19 28.42 9.90
N PHE A 408 -12.47 28.84 10.95
CA PHE A 408 -11.61 27.93 11.74
C PHE A 408 -12.40 26.73 12.28
N ASN A 409 -13.58 26.95 12.87
CA ASN A 409 -14.37 25.88 13.45
C ASN A 409 -14.80 24.85 12.40
N TRP A 410 -15.22 25.30 11.21
CA TRP A 410 -15.58 24.41 10.11
C TRP A 410 -14.38 23.65 9.56
N LEU A 411 -13.27 24.32 9.32
CA LEU A 411 -12.08 23.71 8.73
C LEU A 411 -11.44 22.71 9.69
N HIS A 412 -11.29 23.06 10.98
CA HIS A 412 -10.81 22.16 12.02
C HIS A 412 -11.70 20.94 12.21
N TRP A 413 -13.03 21.14 12.22
CA TRP A 413 -14.00 20.05 12.27
C TRP A 413 -13.91 19.13 11.05
N PHE A 414 -13.89 19.69 9.84
CA PHE A 414 -13.87 18.91 8.60
C PHE A 414 -12.60 18.08 8.48
N VAL A 415 -11.42 18.70 8.64
CA VAL A 415 -10.14 17.99 8.58
C VAL A 415 -10.05 16.90 9.64
N GLY A 416 -10.66 17.11 10.82
CA GLY A 416 -10.61 16.16 11.93
C GLY A 416 -11.44 14.91 11.65
N ASN A 417 -12.66 15.11 11.16
CA ASN A 417 -13.55 14.00 10.80
C ASN A 417 -13.04 13.26 9.54
N ALA A 418 -12.52 13.99 8.56
CA ALA A 418 -11.91 13.38 7.37
C ALA A 418 -10.72 12.48 7.75
N ALA A 419 -9.84 12.95 8.64
CA ALA A 419 -8.72 12.14 9.13
C ALA A 419 -9.19 10.89 9.87
N HIS A 420 -10.21 10.99 10.73
CA HIS A 420 -10.75 9.83 11.45
C HIS A 420 -11.40 8.80 10.52
N ILE A 421 -12.18 9.23 9.53
CA ILE A 421 -12.78 8.34 8.53
C ILE A 421 -11.70 7.64 7.72
N LEU A 422 -10.71 8.39 7.20
CA LEU A 422 -9.60 7.80 6.45
C LEU A 422 -8.78 6.82 7.30
N ALA A 423 -8.60 7.10 8.60
CA ALA A 423 -7.94 6.18 9.50
C ALA A 423 -8.69 4.85 9.66
N LEU A 424 -10.01 4.90 9.86
CA LEU A 424 -10.83 3.69 9.98
C LEU A 424 -10.81 2.87 8.67
N VAL A 425 -10.86 3.54 7.52
CA VAL A 425 -10.72 2.90 6.20
C VAL A 425 -9.33 2.27 6.05
N ALA A 426 -8.27 2.96 6.48
CA ALA A 426 -6.91 2.42 6.44
C ALA A 426 -6.77 1.18 7.34
N ILE A 427 -7.41 1.15 8.51
CA ILE A 427 -7.41 -0.01 9.41
C ILE A 427 -8.12 -1.21 8.75
N PHE A 428 -9.24 -1.01 8.05
CA PHE A 428 -9.88 -2.09 7.27
C PHE A 428 -8.96 -2.64 6.17
N PHE A 429 -8.27 -1.77 5.43
CA PHE A 429 -7.32 -2.24 4.42
C PHE A 429 -6.12 -2.94 5.03
N ALA A 430 -5.76 -2.64 6.29
CA ALA A 430 -4.69 -3.33 7.00
C ALA A 430 -5.01 -4.81 7.26
N GLY A 431 -6.27 -5.14 7.59
CA GLY A 431 -6.70 -6.54 7.81
C GLY A 431 -6.53 -7.43 6.57
N ARG A 432 -6.48 -6.82 5.38
CA ARG A 432 -6.27 -7.52 4.10
C ARG A 432 -4.80 -7.58 3.67
N LEU A 433 -3.89 -6.97 4.44
CA LEU A 433 -2.46 -7.07 4.19
C LEU A 433 -1.93 -8.31 4.90
N GLY A 434 -1.38 -9.25 4.14
CA GLY A 434 -0.80 -10.49 4.67
C GLY A 434 0.40 -10.27 5.61
N LYS A 435 0.96 -9.05 5.72
CA LYS A 435 1.98 -8.71 6.71
C LYS A 435 1.46 -8.71 8.15
N ALA A 436 0.15 -8.55 8.37
CA ALA A 436 -0.41 -8.44 9.71
C ALA A 436 -0.83 -9.79 10.32
N ASN A 437 -0.91 -10.87 9.52
CA ASN A 437 -1.37 -12.21 9.95
C ASN A 437 -2.63 -12.19 10.82
N LEU A 438 -3.54 -11.26 10.54
CA LEU A 438 -4.77 -11.07 11.28
C LEU A 438 -5.85 -12.03 10.75
N PRO A 439 -6.57 -12.76 11.63
CA PRO A 439 -7.64 -13.65 11.20
C PRO A 439 -8.85 -12.88 10.65
N GLU A 440 -9.56 -13.45 9.69
CA GLU A 440 -10.66 -12.80 8.95
C GLU A 440 -11.82 -12.30 9.83
N TRP A 441 -12.01 -12.89 11.02
CA TRP A 441 -13.04 -12.45 11.96
C TRP A 441 -12.77 -11.08 12.59
N ILE A 442 -11.55 -10.55 12.49
CA ILE A 442 -11.18 -9.24 13.03
C ILE A 442 -11.94 -8.10 12.34
N ASP A 443 -12.26 -8.23 11.05
CA ASP A 443 -13.05 -7.23 10.32
C ASP A 443 -14.46 -7.08 10.94
N TRP A 444 -15.06 -8.18 11.41
CA TRP A 444 -16.36 -8.14 12.08
C TRP A 444 -16.32 -7.43 13.43
N ILE A 445 -15.20 -7.55 14.14
CA ILE A 445 -14.97 -6.82 15.40
C ILE A 445 -14.88 -5.32 15.11
N LEU A 446 -14.16 -4.91 14.07
CA LEU A 446 -14.09 -3.51 13.64
C LEU A 446 -15.46 -2.95 13.22
N VAL A 447 -16.25 -3.73 12.47
CA VAL A 447 -17.63 -3.38 12.11
C VAL A 447 -18.48 -3.16 13.36
N ALA A 448 -18.39 -4.04 14.36
CA ALA A 448 -19.13 -3.91 15.61
C ALA A 448 -18.78 -2.60 16.35
N PHE A 449 -17.49 -2.22 16.38
CA PHE A 449 -17.07 -0.94 16.95
C PHE A 449 -17.64 0.26 16.19
N ILE A 450 -17.64 0.23 14.85
CA ILE A 450 -18.19 1.32 14.04
C ILE A 450 -19.68 1.48 14.30
N VAL A 451 -20.44 0.37 14.34
CA VAL A 451 -21.86 0.41 14.68
C VAL A 451 -22.07 1.01 16.06
N PHE A 452 -21.33 0.55 17.07
CA PHE A 452 -21.39 1.10 18.43
C PHE A 452 -21.07 2.61 18.47
N HIS A 453 -20.02 3.04 17.78
CA HIS A 453 -19.59 4.43 17.70
C HIS A 453 -20.68 5.31 17.06
N VAL A 454 -21.20 4.89 15.91
CA VAL A 454 -22.26 5.61 15.18
C VAL A 454 -23.55 5.69 15.99
N VAL A 455 -23.99 4.59 16.60
CA VAL A 455 -25.18 4.55 17.47
C VAL A 455 -25.03 5.51 18.65
N THR A 456 -23.85 5.55 19.28
CA THR A 456 -23.57 6.49 20.38
C THR A 456 -23.66 7.94 19.92
N HIS A 457 -23.12 8.26 18.74
CA HIS A 457 -23.22 9.59 18.13
C HIS A 457 -24.67 9.99 17.85
N PHE A 458 -25.50 9.10 17.29
CA PHE A 458 -26.92 9.35 17.10
C PHE A 458 -27.63 9.59 18.42
N PHE A 459 -27.45 8.69 19.40
CA PHE A 459 -28.06 8.81 20.72
C PHE A 459 -27.72 10.14 21.41
N LEU A 460 -26.45 10.54 21.44
CA LEU A 460 -26.01 11.81 22.05
C LEU A 460 -26.51 13.03 21.27
N THR A 461 -26.71 12.91 19.96
CA THR A 461 -27.30 13.97 19.14
C THR A 461 -28.77 14.19 19.51
N PHE A 462 -29.57 13.12 19.61
CA PHE A 462 -30.96 13.21 20.05
C PHE A 462 -31.10 13.69 21.50
N ALA A 463 -30.25 13.19 22.41
CA ALA A 463 -30.20 13.65 23.79
C ALA A 463 -29.83 15.14 23.89
N GLY A 464 -28.95 15.63 23.01
CA GLY A 464 -28.63 17.04 22.85
C GLY A 464 -29.84 17.89 22.48
N CYS A 465 -30.57 17.50 21.43
CA CYS A 465 -31.80 18.20 21.02
C CYS A 465 -32.87 18.22 22.13
N ALA A 466 -33.02 17.11 22.87
CA ALA A 466 -33.94 17.04 24.00
C ALA A 466 -33.52 17.97 25.15
N SER A 467 -32.22 18.04 25.45
CA SER A 467 -31.64 18.98 26.41
C SER A 467 -31.89 20.43 26.01
N ASP A 468 -31.69 20.78 24.74
CA ASP A 468 -31.89 22.14 24.24
C ASP A 468 -33.36 22.57 24.31
N LYS A 469 -34.30 21.67 23.98
CA LYS A 469 -35.75 21.91 24.11
C LYS A 469 -36.14 22.20 25.57
N GLN A 470 -35.65 21.40 26.51
CA GLN A 470 -35.93 21.61 27.94
C GLN A 470 -35.24 22.86 28.50
N GLY A 471 -34.02 23.16 28.03
CA GLY A 471 -33.31 24.38 28.35
C GLY A 471 -34.08 25.63 27.92
N SER A 472 -34.59 25.65 26.69
CA SER A 472 -35.41 26.74 26.16
C SER A 472 -36.71 26.92 26.96
N GLN A 473 -37.41 25.84 27.30
CA GLN A 473 -38.60 25.92 28.15
C GLN A 473 -38.31 26.48 29.55
N ARG A 474 -37.16 26.11 30.15
CA ARG A 474 -36.74 26.65 31.45
C ARG A 474 -36.48 28.16 31.39
N VAL A 475 -35.83 28.65 30.33
CA VAL A 475 -35.57 30.10 30.12
C VAL A 475 -36.87 30.87 29.94
N ASN A 476 -37.84 30.33 29.19
CA ASN A 476 -39.14 30.96 28.97
C ASN A 476 -40.08 30.92 30.19
N SER A 477 -39.78 30.08 31.20
CA SER A 477 -40.59 29.92 32.41
C SER A 477 -40.25 30.88 33.55
N PHE A 478 -39.21 31.70 33.41
CA PHE A 478 -38.97 32.81 34.33
C PHE A 478 -39.96 33.94 33.98
N PRO A 479 -40.91 34.31 34.88
CA PRO A 479 -41.76 35.45 34.61
C PRO A 479 -40.86 36.69 34.48
N MET A 480 -41.00 37.43 33.37
CA MET A 480 -40.42 38.78 33.25
C MET A 480 -41.06 39.66 34.32
N LYS A 481 -40.54 39.60 35.55
CA LYS A 481 -40.92 40.53 36.60
C LYS A 481 -40.03 41.76 36.49
N ASP A 482 -40.68 42.82 36.03
CA ASP A 482 -40.33 44.24 36.08
C ASP A 482 -38.95 44.66 35.51
N VAL A 483 -39.02 45.23 34.29
CA VAL A 483 -37.93 45.89 33.53
C VAL A 483 -37.51 47.24 34.14
N HIS A 484 -37.72 47.44 35.44
CA HIS A 484 -37.36 48.67 36.16
C HIS A 484 -36.63 48.36 37.46
N ALA A 485 -35.47 47.71 37.36
CA ALA A 485 -34.43 47.78 38.38
C ALA A 485 -33.09 48.07 37.69
N ARG A 486 -32.67 49.34 37.73
CA ARG A 486 -31.33 49.77 37.36
C ARG A 486 -30.33 49.20 38.37
N ASN A 487 -29.22 48.71 37.81
CA ASN A 487 -27.96 48.34 38.46
C ASN A 487 -27.88 47.01 39.22
N SER A 488 -26.86 46.24 38.82
CA SER A 488 -26.37 44.96 39.37
C SER A 488 -27.11 43.69 38.89
N MET A 489 -26.81 43.26 37.66
CA MET A 489 -26.96 41.86 37.27
C MET A 489 -25.59 41.16 37.23
N THR A 490 -24.93 41.06 38.38
CA THR A 490 -24.14 39.85 38.64
C THR A 490 -25.12 38.74 39.00
N HIS A 491 -25.69 38.07 37.98
CA HIS A 491 -26.46 36.84 38.20
C HIS A 491 -25.46 35.75 38.66
N PRO A 492 -25.48 35.27 39.91
CA PRO A 492 -24.52 34.27 40.39
C PRO A 492 -24.81 32.85 39.86
N ASP A 493 -25.75 32.70 38.91
CA ASP A 493 -26.33 31.40 38.55
C ASP A 493 -25.82 30.81 37.21
N SER A 494 -24.74 31.35 36.63
CA SER A 494 -24.36 31.08 35.24
C SER A 494 -23.54 29.80 34.98
N ARG A 495 -23.14 29.04 36.00
CA ARG A 495 -22.35 27.80 35.82
C ARG A 495 -23.11 26.56 36.27
N ARG A 496 -24.28 26.30 35.69
CA ARG A 496 -24.99 25.03 35.87
C ARG A 496 -24.86 24.19 34.60
N ASP A 497 -24.65 22.89 34.77
CA ASP A 497 -24.62 21.95 33.65
C ASP A 497 -25.98 21.97 32.93
N ALA A 498 -25.98 21.77 31.62
CA ALA A 498 -27.22 21.72 30.84
C ALA A 498 -28.10 20.51 31.26
N PRO A 499 -29.42 20.55 31.02
CA PRO A 499 -30.32 19.43 31.30
C PRO A 499 -29.78 18.09 30.79
N TYR A 500 -30.16 16.99 31.45
CA TYR A 500 -29.65 15.65 31.16
C TYR A 500 -28.11 15.48 31.24
N ALA A 501 -27.39 16.35 31.95
CA ALA A 501 -25.94 16.19 32.16
C ALA A 501 -25.57 14.86 32.85
N GLY A 502 -26.41 14.35 33.76
CA GLY A 502 -26.21 13.03 34.37
C GLY A 502 -26.22 11.90 33.34
N LEU A 503 -27.19 11.89 32.42
CA LEU A 503 -27.28 10.93 31.32
C LEU A 503 -26.04 11.00 30.41
N ARG A 504 -25.59 12.22 30.07
CA ARG A 504 -24.35 12.40 29.30
C ARG A 504 -23.13 11.83 30.02
N LYS A 505 -22.96 12.13 31.33
CA LYS A 505 -21.85 11.59 32.13
C LYS A 505 -21.86 10.06 32.18
N LEU A 506 -23.03 9.43 32.37
CA LEU A 506 -23.18 7.98 32.35
C LEU A 506 -22.82 7.40 30.98
N THR A 507 -23.35 7.99 29.90
CA THR A 507 -23.08 7.57 28.52
C THR A 507 -21.59 7.66 28.20
N PHE A 508 -20.93 8.75 28.63
CA PHE A 508 -19.48 8.90 28.48
C PHE A 508 -18.71 7.81 29.22
N GLY A 509 -19.09 7.50 30.47
CA GLY A 509 -18.42 6.46 31.26
C GLY A 509 -18.50 5.10 30.59
N ILE A 510 -19.69 4.70 30.12
CA ILE A 510 -19.89 3.45 29.38
C ILE A 510 -19.06 3.46 28.09
N TYR A 511 -19.17 4.53 27.30
CA TYR A 511 -18.43 4.66 26.04
C TYR A 511 -16.92 4.59 26.24
N PHE A 512 -16.39 5.29 27.24
CA PHE A 512 -14.97 5.29 27.57
C PHE A 512 -14.48 3.88 27.90
N ILE A 513 -15.19 3.16 28.76
CA ILE A 513 -14.83 1.78 29.14
C ILE A 513 -14.87 0.87 27.91
N VAL A 514 -15.94 0.90 27.12
CA VAL A 514 -16.08 0.06 25.93
C VAL A 514 -14.96 0.34 24.92
N VAL A 515 -14.67 1.61 24.63
CA VAL A 515 -13.62 1.99 23.68
C VAL A 515 -12.23 1.58 24.18
N VAL A 516 -11.92 1.77 25.46
CA VAL A 516 -10.62 1.37 26.03
C VAL A 516 -10.46 -0.15 26.01
N LEU A 517 -11.47 -0.91 26.46
CA LEU A 517 -11.43 -2.37 26.43
C LEU A 517 -11.32 -2.91 25.01
N PHE A 518 -12.08 -2.33 24.08
CA PHE A 518 -12.04 -2.71 22.67
C PHE A 518 -10.66 -2.41 22.06
N ALA A 519 -10.13 -1.20 22.24
CA ALA A 519 -8.81 -0.83 21.73
C ALA A 519 -7.71 -1.71 22.32
N ALA A 520 -7.76 -2.00 23.63
CA ALA A 520 -6.81 -2.88 24.30
C ALA A 520 -6.87 -4.31 23.74
N ALA A 521 -8.08 -4.88 23.61
CA ALA A 521 -8.25 -6.22 23.03
C ALA A 521 -7.71 -6.28 21.60
N TYR A 522 -8.04 -5.29 20.77
CA TYR A 522 -7.61 -5.25 19.37
C TYR A 522 -6.10 -5.08 19.22
N VAL A 523 -5.48 -4.28 20.10
CA VAL A 523 -4.02 -4.12 20.18
C VAL A 523 -3.36 -5.43 20.61
N VAL A 524 -3.87 -6.10 21.64
CA VAL A 524 -3.35 -7.40 22.11
C VAL A 524 -3.41 -8.42 20.97
N ILE A 525 -4.54 -8.52 20.28
CA ILE A 525 -4.69 -9.44 19.15
C ILE A 525 -3.67 -9.14 18.05
N THR A 526 -3.42 -7.86 17.77
CA THR A 526 -2.46 -7.44 16.75
C THR A 526 -1.00 -7.74 17.15
N ILE A 527 -0.65 -7.57 18.43
CA ILE A 527 0.70 -7.86 18.93
C ILE A 527 0.99 -9.36 18.91
N PHE A 528 -0.01 -10.19 19.22
CA PHE A 528 0.14 -11.65 19.31
C PHE A 528 -0.27 -12.41 18.03
N ALA A 529 -0.49 -11.72 16.91
CA ALA A 529 -0.80 -12.38 15.64
C ALA A 529 0.38 -13.26 15.13
N PRO A 530 0.15 -14.48 14.59
CA PRO A 530 -1.10 -15.23 14.62
C PRO A 530 -1.44 -15.69 16.04
N ILE A 531 -2.64 -15.31 16.51
CA ILE A 531 -3.03 -15.48 17.92
C ILE A 531 -3.27 -16.94 18.27
N GLU A 532 -3.69 -17.77 17.32
CA GLU A 532 -3.95 -19.20 17.54
C GLU A 532 -2.66 -19.95 17.86
N GLU A 533 -1.57 -19.71 17.10
CA GLU A 533 -0.27 -20.33 17.36
C GLU A 533 0.37 -19.80 18.64
N SER A 534 0.27 -18.48 18.88
CA SER A 534 0.78 -17.84 20.09
C SER A 534 0.06 -18.36 21.34
N TRP A 535 -1.26 -18.54 21.26
CA TRP A 535 -2.09 -19.06 22.34
C TRP A 535 -1.80 -20.54 22.61
N ASN A 536 -1.72 -21.37 21.57
CA ASN A 536 -1.40 -22.78 21.71
C ASN A 536 -0.01 -22.97 22.32
N THR A 537 0.99 -22.20 21.88
CA THR A 537 2.34 -22.24 22.46
C THR A 537 2.35 -21.84 23.93
N PHE A 538 1.64 -20.77 24.30
CA PHE A 538 1.50 -20.35 25.69
C PHE A 538 0.78 -21.41 26.54
N TYR A 539 -0.29 -21.99 26.01
CA TYR A 539 -1.09 -23.00 26.69
C TYR A 539 -0.28 -24.28 26.93
N ASP A 540 0.48 -24.74 25.92
CA ASP A 540 1.35 -25.90 26.02
C ASP A 540 2.49 -25.67 27.03
N GLN A 541 3.07 -24.47 27.07
CA GLN A 541 4.07 -24.08 28.08
C GLN A 541 3.46 -24.02 29.49
N TYR A 542 2.25 -23.50 29.63
CA TYR A 542 1.53 -23.46 30.91
C TYR A 542 1.22 -24.86 31.42
N LEU A 543 0.81 -25.78 30.54
CA LEU A 543 0.58 -27.17 30.89
C LEU A 543 1.87 -27.91 31.22
N ALA A 544 2.99 -27.61 30.55
CA ALA A 544 4.29 -28.21 30.87
C ALA A 544 4.89 -27.71 32.20
N ALA A 545 4.46 -26.54 32.68
CA ALA A 545 4.92 -25.95 33.94
C ALA A 545 4.10 -26.37 35.17
N LYS A 546 3.05 -27.18 34.99
CA LYS A 546 2.12 -27.63 36.02
C LYS A 546 2.16 -29.14 36.14
#